data_AF-A0A346CFK0-F1
#
_entry.id   AF-A0A346CFK0-F1
#
_cell.length_a   1.000
_cell.length_b   1.000
_cell.length_c   1.000
_cell.angle_alpha   90.00
_cell.angle_beta   90.00
_cell.angle_gamma   90.00
#
_symmetry.space_group_name_H-M   'P 1'
#
loop_
_entity.id
_entity.type
_entity.pdbx_description
1 polymer ?
#
loop_
_entity_poly.entity_id
_entity_poly.type
_entity_poly.pdbx_seq_one_letter_code
_entity_poly.pdbx_strand_id
1 'polypeptide(L)'
;NHKAYLIDTPASAGDTEKLVNWLEKNDFTVNGSISTHFHDDSTAGIEWLNTKSIPTYASKLTNELLNKNGKTQAKHSFDKESFWLVKNKIEIFYPGPGHTQDNEVVWIPNKKILFGGCFIKPNGLGNLSDANLEAWPGSAKKMISKY
;
A
#
# COMPACT_ATOMS: atom_id res chain seq x y z
N ASN A 1 -8.25 9.64 18.56
CA ASN A 1 -8.37 10.74 17.56
C ASN A 1 -9.38 10.46 16.43
N HIS A 2 -10.22 9.41 16.45
CA HIS A 2 -11.27 9.18 15.43
C HIS A 2 -10.82 9.28 13.95
N LYS A 3 -9.52 9.07 13.67
CA LYS A 3 -8.95 9.07 12.31
C LYS A 3 -8.61 7.65 11.92
N ALA A 4 -8.99 7.26 10.72
CA ALA A 4 -8.64 5.99 10.11
C ALA A 4 -7.75 6.21 8.87
N TYR A 5 -6.81 5.30 8.66
CA TYR A 5 -5.99 5.22 7.45
C TYR A 5 -6.12 3.82 6.89
N LEU A 6 -6.42 3.70 5.61
CA LEU A 6 -6.48 2.42 4.93
C LEU A 6 -5.07 2.02 4.49
N ILE A 7 -4.64 0.83 4.86
CA ILE A 7 -3.42 0.21 4.33
C ILE A 7 -3.90 -0.82 3.31
N ASP A 8 -3.67 -0.53 2.03
CA ASP A 8 -4.33 -1.10 0.87
C ASP A 8 -5.86 -0.87 0.82
N THR A 9 -6.41 -0.81 -0.40
CA THR A 9 -7.86 -0.86 -0.61
C THR A 9 -8.31 -2.29 -0.86
N PRO A 10 -9.57 -2.66 -0.55
CA PRO A 10 -10.16 -3.89 -1.07
C PRO A 10 -10.04 -4.01 -2.60
N ALA A 11 -10.12 -5.24 -3.12
CA ALA A 11 -10.01 -5.56 -4.54
C ALA A 11 -11.20 -5.09 -5.41
N SER A 12 -12.10 -4.25 -4.86
CA SER A 12 -13.20 -3.64 -5.59
C SER A 12 -13.59 -2.29 -4.98
N ALA A 13 -14.11 -1.38 -5.83
CA ALA A 13 -14.69 -0.12 -5.37
C ALA A 13 -15.87 -0.34 -4.41
N GLY A 14 -16.71 -1.35 -4.68
CA GLY A 14 -17.87 -1.67 -3.84
C GLY A 14 -17.49 -2.14 -2.43
N ASP A 15 -16.42 -2.92 -2.29
CA ASP A 15 -15.95 -3.33 -0.96
C ASP A 15 -15.16 -2.22 -0.27
N THR A 16 -14.49 -1.35 -1.03
CA THR A 16 -13.89 -0.12 -0.49
C THR A 16 -14.97 0.78 0.10
N GLU A 17 -16.09 0.96 -0.59
CA GLU A 17 -17.25 1.71 -0.08
C GLU A 17 -17.80 1.10 1.21
N LYS A 18 -18.00 -0.22 1.25
CA LYS A 18 -18.45 -0.91 2.48
C LYS A 18 -17.50 -0.68 3.65
N LEU A 19 -16.19 -0.75 3.42
CA LEU A 19 -15.18 -0.52 4.45
C LEU A 19 -15.23 0.92 4.99
N VAL A 20 -15.31 1.91 4.11
CA VAL A 20 -15.42 3.32 4.49
C VAL A 20 -16.72 3.58 5.26
N ASN A 21 -17.86 3.09 4.74
CA ASN A 21 -19.16 3.22 5.42
C ASN A 21 -19.14 2.57 6.81
N TRP A 22 -18.46 1.43 6.97
CA TRP A 22 -18.31 0.79 8.28
C TRP A 22 -17.48 1.64 9.24
N LEU A 23 -16.38 2.24 8.79
CA LEU A 23 -15.56 3.15 9.62
C LEU A 23 -16.36 4.38 10.07
N GLU A 24 -17.09 5.01 9.15
CA GLU A 24 -17.91 6.19 9.43
C GLU A 24 -19.05 5.88 10.40
N LYS A 25 -19.70 4.71 10.27
CA LYS A 25 -20.73 4.24 11.22
C LYS A 25 -20.17 3.99 12.64
N ASN A 26 -18.87 3.77 12.76
CA ASN A 26 -18.17 3.58 14.04
C ASN A 26 -17.42 4.85 14.49
N ASP A 27 -17.86 6.03 14.04
CA ASP A 27 -17.31 7.34 14.42
C ASP A 27 -15.84 7.54 14.04
N PHE A 28 -15.39 6.97 12.91
CA PHE A 28 -14.08 7.26 12.33
C PHE A 28 -14.20 8.05 11.03
N THR A 29 -13.31 9.02 10.85
CA THR A 29 -13.10 9.69 9.56
C THR A 29 -11.94 9.05 8.82
N VAL A 30 -12.14 8.67 7.56
CA VAL A 30 -11.05 8.16 6.71
C VAL A 30 -10.18 9.33 6.25
N ASN A 31 -8.97 9.42 6.80
CA ASN A 31 -8.03 10.50 6.55
C ASN A 31 -7.04 10.21 5.42
N GLY A 32 -7.04 8.98 4.90
CA GLY A 32 -6.34 8.65 3.67
C GLY A 32 -6.18 7.14 3.47
N SER A 33 -5.65 6.77 2.32
CA SER A 33 -5.27 5.40 1.97
C SER A 33 -3.85 5.36 1.42
N ILE A 34 -3.12 4.28 1.64
CA ILE A 34 -1.83 3.99 1.02
C ILE A 34 -1.89 2.63 0.35
N SER A 35 -1.54 2.57 -0.94
CA SER A 35 -1.43 1.31 -1.68
C SER A 35 0.03 0.84 -1.72
N THR A 36 0.27 -0.41 -1.35
CA THR A 36 1.61 -1.00 -1.22
C THR A 36 2.21 -1.47 -2.54
N HIS A 37 1.40 -1.71 -3.57
CA HIS A 37 1.85 -1.99 -4.94
C HIS A 37 0.71 -1.75 -5.94
N PHE A 38 1.00 -1.83 -7.25
CA PHE A 38 0.07 -1.43 -8.32
C PHE A 38 -1.05 -2.44 -8.66
N HIS A 39 -1.06 -3.64 -8.08
CA HIS A 39 -2.09 -4.64 -8.36
C HIS A 39 -3.43 -4.29 -7.68
N ASP A 40 -4.53 -4.82 -8.23
CA ASP A 40 -5.90 -4.40 -7.87
C ASP A 40 -6.29 -4.73 -6.43
N ASP A 41 -5.70 -5.76 -5.84
CA ASP A 41 -5.84 -6.11 -4.43
C ASP A 41 -5.30 -5.04 -3.47
N SER A 42 -4.56 -4.05 -3.98
CA SER A 42 -4.11 -2.88 -3.22
C SER A 42 -4.67 -1.54 -3.74
N THR A 43 -5.15 -1.48 -5.00
CA THR A 43 -5.45 -0.20 -5.68
C THR A 43 -6.86 -0.06 -6.26
N ALA A 44 -7.68 -1.11 -6.30
CA ALA A 44 -8.99 -1.06 -6.96
C ALA A 44 -9.96 -0.02 -6.36
N GLY A 45 -9.74 0.39 -5.10
CA GLY A 45 -10.53 1.42 -4.43
C GLY A 45 -10.07 2.86 -4.71
N ILE A 46 -8.91 3.09 -5.34
CA ILE A 46 -8.33 4.44 -5.51
C ILE A 46 -9.30 5.37 -6.25
N GLU A 47 -9.88 4.91 -7.36
CA GLU A 47 -10.78 5.73 -8.17
C GLU A 47 -11.98 6.20 -7.33
N TRP A 48 -12.63 5.28 -6.62
CA TRP A 48 -13.77 5.60 -5.77
C TRP A 48 -13.39 6.56 -4.63
N LEU A 49 -12.27 6.32 -3.94
CA LEU A 49 -11.77 7.21 -2.88
C LEU A 49 -11.49 8.62 -3.40
N ASN A 50 -10.94 8.73 -4.61
CA ASN A 50 -10.71 10.01 -5.28
C ASN A 50 -12.02 10.77 -5.53
N THR A 51 -13.10 10.08 -5.93
CA THR A 51 -14.42 10.74 -6.11
C THR A 51 -14.98 11.29 -4.79
N LYS A 52 -14.61 10.69 -3.66
CA LYS A 52 -14.99 11.12 -2.31
C LYS A 52 -14.04 12.16 -1.71
N SER A 53 -13.05 12.63 -2.48
CA SER A 53 -12.00 13.55 -2.01
C SER A 53 -11.21 13.01 -0.79
N ILE A 54 -11.15 11.68 -0.63
CA ILE A 54 -10.30 11.04 0.38
C ILE A 54 -8.86 11.00 -0.17
N PRO A 55 -7.85 11.47 0.58
CA PRO A 55 -6.46 11.43 0.13
C PRO A 55 -5.99 10.00 -0.18
N THR A 56 -5.50 9.76 -1.39
CA THR A 56 -4.89 8.50 -1.83
C THR A 56 -3.39 8.71 -2.01
N TYR A 57 -2.59 7.80 -1.45
CA TYR A 57 -1.14 7.81 -1.51
C TYR A 57 -0.63 6.53 -2.19
N ALA A 58 0.42 6.66 -2.99
CA ALA A 58 1.17 5.54 -3.55
C ALA A 58 2.61 5.99 -3.82
N SER A 59 3.56 5.07 -3.93
CA SER A 59 4.91 5.43 -4.40
C SER A 59 4.83 6.03 -5.82
N LYS A 60 5.82 6.83 -6.20
CA LYS A 60 5.93 7.35 -7.57
C LYS A 60 5.95 6.21 -8.58
N LEU A 61 6.70 5.14 -8.30
CA LEU A 61 6.78 3.96 -9.17
C LEU A 61 5.44 3.23 -9.27
N THR A 62 4.70 3.08 -8.16
CA THR A 62 3.34 2.53 -8.17
C THR A 62 2.41 3.35 -9.05
N ASN A 63 2.44 4.68 -8.92
CA ASN A 63 1.65 5.56 -9.77
C ASN A 63 2.04 5.48 -11.26
N GLU A 64 3.33 5.35 -11.58
CA GLU A 64 3.80 5.14 -12.95
C GLU A 64 3.28 3.82 -13.53
N LEU A 65 3.32 2.74 -12.73
CA LEU A 65 2.78 1.43 -13.13
C LEU A 65 1.26 1.45 -13.26
N LEU A 66 0.52 2.13 -12.38
CA LEU A 66 -0.93 2.32 -12.51
C LEU A 66 -1.26 3.00 -13.85
N ASN A 67 -0.59 4.12 -14.16
CA ASN A 67 -0.80 4.83 -15.41
C ASN A 67 -0.46 3.97 -16.65
N LYS A 68 0.64 3.22 -16.60
CA LYS A 68 1.03 2.28 -17.66
C LYS A 68 -0.04 1.20 -17.91
N ASN A 69 -0.77 0.81 -16.87
CA ASN A 69 -1.84 -0.18 -16.93
C ASN A 69 -3.23 0.45 -17.16
N GLY A 70 -3.31 1.75 -17.49
CA GLY A 70 -4.58 2.45 -17.73
C GLY A 70 -5.46 2.60 -16.49
N LYS A 71 -4.88 2.53 -15.28
CA LYS A 71 -5.58 2.62 -14.00
C LYS A 71 -5.50 4.02 -13.41
N THR A 72 -6.50 4.39 -12.62
CA THR A 72 -6.49 5.66 -11.88
C THR A 72 -5.34 5.70 -10.88
N GLN A 73 -4.56 6.79 -10.93
CA GLN A 73 -3.45 7.02 -10.00
C GLN A 73 -3.94 7.54 -8.65
N ALA A 74 -3.14 7.29 -7.61
CA ALA A 74 -3.26 7.98 -6.33
C ALA A 74 -2.96 9.48 -6.50
N LYS A 75 -3.67 10.33 -5.75
CA LYS A 75 -3.55 11.80 -5.84
C LYS A 75 -2.24 12.33 -5.25
N HIS A 76 -1.64 11.60 -4.32
CA HIS A 76 -0.37 11.95 -3.70
C HIS A 76 0.64 10.86 -3.99
N SER A 77 1.86 11.27 -4.33
CA SER A 77 2.99 10.34 -4.49
C SER A 77 4.21 10.78 -3.71
N PHE A 78 5.10 9.83 -3.46
CA PHE A 78 6.39 10.04 -2.82
C PHE A 78 7.45 9.20 -3.52
N ASP A 79 8.69 9.66 -3.43
CA ASP A 79 9.85 9.07 -4.09
C ASP A 79 11.00 8.99 -3.08
N LYS A 80 10.81 8.14 -2.06
CA LYS A 80 11.74 7.97 -0.94
C LYS A 80 11.72 6.52 -0.51
N GLU A 81 12.88 6.02 -0.08
CA GLU A 81 12.99 4.68 0.49
C GLU A 81 12.18 4.50 1.78
N SER A 82 12.07 5.56 2.60
CA SER A 82 11.21 5.60 3.78
C SER A 82 10.37 6.88 3.77
N PHE A 83 9.08 6.72 4.07
CA PHE A 83 8.09 7.78 4.06
C PHE A 83 7.14 7.65 5.25
N TRP A 84 7.00 8.71 6.04
CA TRP A 84 6.03 8.74 7.13
C TRP A 84 4.69 9.29 6.63
N LEU A 85 3.73 8.40 6.36
CA LEU A 85 2.34 8.81 6.11
C LEU A 85 1.75 9.51 7.34
N VAL A 86 2.06 8.98 8.52
CA VAL A 86 1.76 9.62 9.80
C VAL A 86 3.01 9.56 10.66
N LYS A 87 3.63 10.72 10.92
CA LYS A 87 4.88 10.85 11.67
C LYS A 87 4.85 10.01 12.97
N ASN A 88 5.84 9.14 13.12
CA ASN A 88 6.04 8.23 14.26
C ASN A 88 4.90 7.21 14.49
N LYS A 89 4.00 6.99 13.51
CA LYS A 89 2.86 6.06 13.64
C LYS A 89 2.69 5.10 12.47
N ILE A 90 2.88 5.59 11.25
CA ILE A 90 2.74 4.80 10.01
C ILE A 90 3.91 5.16 9.10
N GLU A 91 4.89 4.26 9.03
CA GLU A 91 6.04 4.34 8.11
C GLU A 91 5.81 3.42 6.92
N ILE A 92 6.06 3.91 5.72
CA ILE A 92 6.13 3.14 4.50
C ILE A 92 7.62 2.94 4.20
N PHE A 93 8.00 1.72 3.85
CA PHE A 93 9.36 1.37 3.50
C PHE A 93 9.42 0.57 2.21
N TYR A 94 10.29 1.00 1.30
CA TYR A 94 10.60 0.31 0.07
C TYR A 94 11.84 -0.58 0.26
N PRO A 95 11.67 -1.92 0.39
CA PRO A 95 12.79 -2.83 0.57
C PRO A 95 13.60 -3.06 -0.72
N GLY A 96 13.06 -2.68 -1.87
CA GLY A 96 13.54 -3.06 -3.19
C GLY A 96 12.56 -3.99 -3.91
N PRO A 97 12.82 -4.31 -5.20
CA PRO A 97 11.92 -5.14 -6.00
C PRO A 97 11.74 -6.54 -5.41
N GLY A 98 10.56 -7.12 -5.61
CA GLY A 98 10.22 -8.47 -5.15
C GLY A 98 9.02 -9.03 -5.90
N HIS A 99 7.84 -9.05 -5.25
CA HIS A 99 6.56 -9.44 -5.87
C HIS A 99 6.24 -8.56 -7.08
N THR A 100 6.55 -7.27 -6.97
CA THR A 100 6.54 -6.31 -8.08
C THR A 100 7.76 -5.41 -8.00
N GLN A 101 7.96 -4.54 -9.00
CA GLN A 101 9.04 -3.56 -8.95
C GLN A 101 8.81 -2.47 -7.89
N ASP A 102 7.56 -2.25 -7.49
CA ASP A 102 7.11 -1.13 -6.66
C ASP A 102 6.63 -1.52 -5.27
N ASN A 103 6.75 -2.79 -4.87
CA ASN A 103 6.20 -3.25 -3.60
C ASN A 103 6.80 -2.51 -2.39
N GLU A 104 5.94 -2.10 -1.47
CA GLU A 104 6.30 -1.47 -0.21
C GLU A 104 5.73 -2.25 0.97
N VAL A 105 6.30 -2.02 2.15
CA VAL A 105 5.79 -2.55 3.42
C VAL A 105 5.42 -1.39 4.33
N VAL A 106 4.42 -1.60 5.20
CA VAL A 106 3.97 -0.59 6.15
C VAL A 106 4.27 -1.03 7.58
N TRP A 107 4.98 -0.19 8.31
CA TRP A 107 5.39 -0.41 9.69
C TRP A 107 4.62 0.48 10.68
N ILE A 108 4.11 -0.15 11.74
CA ILE A 108 3.38 0.50 12.84
C ILE A 108 4.22 0.33 14.12
N PRO A 109 5.14 1.25 14.44
CA PRO A 109 6.19 1.06 15.45
C PRO A 109 5.63 0.86 16.86
N ASN A 110 4.58 1.60 17.24
CA ASN A 110 3.98 1.51 18.57
C ASN A 110 3.26 0.18 18.83
N LYS A 111 2.98 -0.61 17.79
CA LYS A 111 2.36 -1.93 17.89
C LYS A 111 3.28 -3.08 17.48
N LYS A 112 4.45 -2.75 16.94
CA LYS A 112 5.37 -3.72 16.31
C LYS A 112 4.68 -4.57 15.24
N ILE A 113 3.83 -3.95 14.43
CA ILE A 113 3.10 -4.61 13.34
C ILE A 113 3.73 -4.19 12.02
N LEU A 114 4.11 -5.18 11.22
CA LEU A 114 4.52 -5.01 9.83
C LEU A 114 3.42 -5.55 8.92
N PHE A 115 2.81 -4.70 8.11
CA PHE A 115 2.00 -5.11 6.99
C PHE A 115 2.91 -5.30 5.77
N GLY A 116 3.10 -6.56 5.39
CA GLY A 116 4.02 -6.95 4.32
C GLY A 116 3.41 -7.00 2.92
N GLY A 117 2.10 -6.77 2.79
CA GLY A 117 1.37 -6.90 1.53
C GLY A 117 1.67 -8.21 0.80
N CYS A 118 1.74 -8.14 -0.53
CA CYS A 118 2.10 -9.27 -1.38
C CYS A 118 3.62 -9.57 -1.41
N PHE A 119 4.47 -8.75 -0.77
CA PHE A 119 5.91 -9.03 -0.68
C PHE A 119 6.23 -10.21 0.25
N ILE A 120 5.42 -10.43 1.29
CA ILE A 120 5.62 -11.54 2.24
C ILE A 120 4.86 -12.78 1.76
N LYS A 121 5.62 -13.83 1.42
CA LYS A 121 5.11 -15.08 0.82
C LYS A 121 5.73 -16.31 1.50
N PRO A 122 5.25 -16.72 2.69
CA PRO A 122 5.89 -17.79 3.47
C PRO A 122 5.74 -19.19 2.87
N ASN A 123 4.67 -19.43 2.11
CA ASN A 123 4.29 -20.76 1.61
C ASN A 123 4.32 -20.85 0.07
N GLY A 124 5.21 -20.10 -0.57
CA GLY A 124 5.34 -20.03 -2.03
C GLY A 124 5.03 -18.64 -2.58
N LEU A 125 5.76 -18.26 -3.62
CA LEU A 125 5.82 -16.88 -4.12
C LEU A 125 4.55 -16.42 -4.85
N GLY A 126 3.70 -17.34 -5.29
CA GLY A 126 2.45 -17.02 -6.00
C GLY A 126 2.70 -16.65 -7.46
N ASN A 127 1.95 -15.67 -7.97
CA ASN A 127 2.11 -15.18 -9.35
C ASN A 127 3.42 -14.38 -9.50
N LEU A 128 4.20 -14.71 -10.52
CA LEU A 128 5.53 -14.16 -10.78
C LEU A 128 5.58 -13.25 -12.02
N SER A 129 4.44 -12.94 -12.65
CA SER A 129 4.37 -12.18 -13.92
C SER A 129 5.10 -10.84 -13.87
N ASP A 130 5.04 -10.16 -12.73
CA ASP A 130 5.62 -8.84 -12.51
C ASP A 130 6.79 -8.86 -11.50
N ALA A 131 7.18 -10.06 -11.06
CA ALA A 131 8.14 -10.24 -9.99
C ALA A 131 9.59 -10.04 -10.47
N ASN A 132 10.43 -9.61 -9.54
CA ASN A 132 11.88 -9.56 -9.71
C ASN A 132 12.54 -10.63 -8.83
N LEU A 133 12.64 -11.86 -9.37
CA LEU A 133 13.17 -13.00 -8.62
C LEU A 133 14.64 -12.85 -8.23
N GLU A 134 15.43 -12.13 -9.03
CA GLU A 134 16.85 -11.89 -8.75
C GLU A 134 17.03 -10.93 -7.57
N ALA A 135 16.22 -9.86 -7.51
CA ALA A 135 16.30 -8.87 -6.44
C ALA A 135 15.61 -9.30 -5.14
N TRP A 136 14.53 -10.10 -5.21
CA TRP A 136 13.66 -10.40 -4.07
C TRP A 136 14.41 -10.91 -2.83
N PRO A 137 15.39 -11.83 -2.92
CA PRO A 137 16.13 -12.29 -1.74
C PRO A 137 16.91 -11.16 -1.05
N GLY A 138 17.49 -10.23 -1.82
CA GLY A 138 18.20 -9.07 -1.29
C GLY A 138 17.24 -8.09 -0.60
N SER A 139 16.12 -7.80 -1.25
CA SER A 139 15.05 -6.96 -0.70
C SER A 139 14.48 -7.54 0.61
N ALA A 140 14.27 -8.86 0.66
CA ALA A 140 13.75 -9.54 1.85
C ALA A 140 14.74 -9.45 3.02
N LYS A 141 16.03 -9.68 2.78
CA LYS A 141 17.08 -9.51 3.80
C LYS A 141 17.15 -8.08 4.32
N LYS A 142 17.01 -7.08 3.44
CA LYS A 142 17.00 -5.67 3.82
C LYS A 142 15.82 -5.33 4.73
N MET A 143 14.63 -5.84 4.41
CA MET A 143 13.41 -5.69 5.23
C MET A 143 13.57 -6.34 6.60
N ILE A 144 14.05 -7.59 6.67
CA ILE A 144 14.32 -8.30 7.94
C ILE A 144 15.39 -7.60 8.77
N SER A 145 16.39 -6.96 8.15
CA SER A 145 17.44 -6.25 8.89
C SER A 145 16.95 -4.93 9.50
N LYS A 146 15.87 -4.34 8.96
CA LYS A 146 15.34 -3.06 9.42
C LYS A 146 14.33 -3.21 10.58
N TYR A 147 13.57 -4.31 10.63
CA TYR A 147 12.47 -4.52 11.57
C TYR A 147 12.59 -5.85 12.31
#